data_AF-A0A2G2LNB1-F1
#
_entry.id   AF-A0A2G2LNB1-F1
#
_cell.length_a   1.000
_cell.length_b   1.000
_cell.length_c   1.000
_cell.angle_alpha   90.00
_cell.angle_beta   90.00
_cell.angle_gamma   90.00
#
_symmetry.space_group_name_H-M   'P 1'
#
loop_
_entity.id
_entity.type
_entity.pdbx_description
1 polymer ?
#
loop_
_entity_poly.entity_id
_entity_poly.type
_entity_poly.pdbx_seq_one_letter_code
_entity_poly.pdbx_strand_id
1 'polypeptide(L)'
;MTCYDLHSHSTASDGSLSPEALIARAIEHDVDVLALTDHDGTEGIAAAQQAAQSTDLTLIAGVEISVTWGNGTVHILGLNIDPEDTELQQGLAEMRDFRVGRAQEIAKRLDKAGIPGALEGAKKYASEIMLGRLHFAKFLVEHNYAKNVQDVFKRYLVRGKPGYVPGQWSTLADAVAWINVAGGQAAIAHPARYKITATKLRRLITDFKEAGGVGFEVVSGRQHVEEVKHLARLADKFELFASCGSDFHTPDSWAELGKLSPLPESCTPIWTQF
;
A
#
# COMPACT_ATOMS: atom_id res chain seq x y z
N MET A 1 -21.39 14.98 7.50
CA MET A 1 -20.85 13.68 7.95
C MET A 1 -19.40 13.71 7.56
N THR A 2 -18.49 13.45 8.49
CA THR A 2 -17.05 13.55 8.24
C THR A 2 -16.61 12.53 7.18
N CYS A 3 -15.91 13.00 6.15
CA CYS A 3 -15.36 12.21 5.06
C CYS A 3 -13.95 11.74 5.43
N TYR A 4 -13.78 10.44 5.65
CA TYR A 4 -12.50 9.80 5.96
C TYR A 4 -11.94 9.08 4.73
N ASP A 5 -10.68 9.32 4.42
CA ASP A 5 -9.92 8.58 3.42
C ASP A 5 -8.55 8.19 4.01
N LEU A 6 -8.46 6.97 4.53
CA LEU A 6 -7.32 6.51 5.33
C LEU A 6 -6.34 5.63 4.54
N HIS A 7 -6.33 5.75 3.21
CA HIS A 7 -5.39 5.03 2.36
C HIS A 7 -5.13 5.82 1.07
N SER A 8 -3.98 6.48 0.99
CA SER A 8 -3.57 7.25 -0.19
C SER A 8 -2.05 7.31 -0.34
N HIS A 9 -1.59 7.56 -1.56
CA HIS A 9 -0.19 7.52 -1.96
C HIS A 9 0.26 8.83 -2.62
N SER A 10 1.51 9.20 -2.40
CA SER A 10 2.15 10.37 -2.99
C SER A 10 3.38 9.98 -3.82
N THR A 11 4.05 10.97 -4.39
CA THR A 11 5.35 10.75 -5.08
C THR A 11 6.46 10.28 -4.15
N ALA A 12 6.26 10.27 -2.82
CA ALA A 12 7.19 9.61 -1.90
C ALA A 12 7.16 8.08 -2.03
N SER A 13 6.12 7.51 -2.66
CA SER A 13 6.14 6.13 -3.15
C SER A 13 5.69 6.05 -4.62
N ASP A 14 4.57 5.45 -4.96
CA ASP A 14 4.07 5.29 -6.35
C ASP A 14 2.84 6.11 -6.71
N GLY A 15 2.50 7.10 -5.87
CA GLY A 15 1.55 8.15 -6.22
C GLY A 15 2.10 9.12 -7.27
N SER A 16 1.21 9.82 -7.98
CA SER A 16 1.55 10.79 -9.03
C SER A 16 1.51 12.24 -8.54
N LEU A 17 0.99 12.49 -7.34
CA LEU A 17 0.90 13.83 -6.74
C LEU A 17 1.95 13.96 -5.63
N SER A 18 2.58 15.14 -5.53
CA SER A 18 3.42 15.44 -4.36
C SER A 18 2.56 15.41 -3.09
N PRO A 19 3.16 15.21 -1.90
CA PRO A 19 2.42 15.28 -0.65
C PRO A 19 1.56 16.55 -0.52
N GLU A 20 2.07 17.71 -0.94
CA GLU A 20 1.33 18.98 -0.91
C GLU A 20 0.18 19.01 -1.92
N ALA A 21 0.42 18.52 -3.15
CA ALA A 21 -0.62 18.43 -4.17
C ALA A 21 -1.72 17.43 -3.79
N LEU A 22 -1.37 16.36 -3.07
CA LEU A 22 -2.31 15.39 -2.53
C LEU A 22 -3.22 16.04 -1.47
N ILE A 23 -2.67 16.84 -0.56
CA ILE A 23 -3.48 17.60 0.42
C ILE A 23 -4.42 18.58 -0.29
N ALA A 24 -3.92 19.34 -1.26
CA ALA A 24 -4.76 20.24 -2.04
C ALA A 24 -5.89 19.50 -2.77
N ARG A 25 -5.60 18.30 -3.31
CA ARG A 25 -6.58 17.43 -3.97
C ARG A 25 -7.62 16.91 -2.98
N ALA A 26 -7.22 16.47 -1.79
CA ALA A 26 -8.15 15.98 -0.77
C ALA A 26 -9.16 17.07 -0.36
N ILE A 27 -8.69 18.31 -0.20
CA ILE A 27 -9.55 19.47 0.09
C ILE A 27 -10.50 19.76 -1.08
N GLU A 28 -10.04 19.68 -2.33
CA GLU A 28 -10.88 19.86 -3.53
C GLU A 28 -12.04 18.83 -3.61
N HIS A 29 -11.87 17.65 -3.01
CA HIS A 29 -12.87 16.58 -2.97
C HIS A 29 -13.57 16.44 -1.61
N ASP A 30 -13.58 17.52 -0.80
CA ASP A 30 -14.29 17.58 0.48
C ASP A 30 -13.91 16.44 1.45
N VAL A 31 -12.64 16.02 1.45
CA VAL A 31 -12.10 15.08 2.44
C VAL A 31 -11.80 15.84 3.73
N ASP A 32 -12.38 15.40 4.85
CA ASP A 32 -12.17 16.01 6.15
C ASP A 32 -10.94 15.40 6.86
N VAL A 33 -10.73 14.08 6.71
CA VAL A 33 -9.62 13.34 7.34
C VAL A 33 -8.93 12.47 6.31
N LEU A 34 -7.66 12.75 6.04
CA LEU A 34 -6.84 12.00 5.09
C LEU A 34 -5.73 11.26 5.85
N ALA A 35 -5.40 10.02 5.47
CA ALA A 35 -4.13 9.40 5.83
C ALA A 35 -3.22 9.29 4.60
N LEU A 36 -1.98 9.77 4.74
CA LEU A 36 -0.91 9.48 3.77
C LEU A 36 -0.24 8.17 4.19
N THR A 37 -0.29 7.16 3.33
CA THR A 37 0.14 5.79 3.63
C THR A 37 1.06 5.26 2.54
N ASP A 38 2.09 6.02 2.20
CA ASP A 38 3.07 5.65 1.18
C ASP A 38 3.72 4.28 1.45
N HIS A 39 4.09 3.58 0.38
CA HIS A 39 4.71 2.26 0.47
C HIS A 39 6.09 2.26 1.13
N ASP A 40 6.23 1.49 2.21
CA ASP A 40 7.50 1.20 2.91
C ASP A 40 8.31 2.46 3.30
N GLY A 41 7.64 3.58 3.55
CA GLY A 41 8.27 4.87 3.82
C GLY A 41 7.30 5.90 4.39
N THR A 42 7.86 6.89 5.08
CA THR A 42 7.13 8.01 5.73
C THR A 42 7.61 9.38 5.24
N GLU A 43 8.46 9.42 4.22
CA GLU A 43 9.17 10.62 3.76
C GLU A 43 8.23 11.73 3.28
N GLY A 44 7.01 11.37 2.86
CA GLY A 44 5.99 12.34 2.44
C GLY A 44 5.24 13.02 3.59
N ILE A 45 5.28 12.48 4.82
CA ILE A 45 4.42 12.93 5.92
C ILE A 45 4.71 14.36 6.33
N ALA A 46 5.98 14.74 6.52
CA ALA A 46 6.33 16.09 6.99
C ALA A 46 5.83 17.18 6.02
N ALA A 47 5.99 16.96 4.71
CA ALA A 47 5.50 17.87 3.68
C ALA A 47 3.97 17.94 3.64
N ALA A 48 3.28 16.80 3.76
CA ALA A 48 1.83 16.76 3.85
C ALA A 48 1.31 17.47 5.12
N GLN A 49 1.95 17.27 6.27
CA GLN A 49 1.59 17.95 7.54
C GLN A 49 1.72 19.46 7.40
N GLN A 50 2.82 19.93 6.81
CA GLN A 50 3.03 21.35 6.54
C GLN A 50 1.94 21.92 5.63
N ALA A 51 1.57 21.20 4.57
CA ALA A 51 0.50 21.62 3.66
C ALA A 51 -0.89 21.64 4.32
N ALA A 52 -1.15 20.72 5.26
CA ALA A 52 -2.43 20.64 5.98
C ALA A 52 -2.58 21.67 7.11
N GLN A 53 -1.47 22.19 7.66
CA GLN A 53 -1.44 22.99 8.90
C GLN A 53 -2.37 24.23 8.91
N SER A 54 -2.67 24.81 7.75
CA SER A 54 -3.51 26.02 7.62
C SER A 54 -4.87 25.73 6.99
N THR A 55 -5.35 24.50 7.09
CA THR A 55 -6.59 24.01 6.47
C THR A 55 -7.45 23.30 7.52
N ASP A 56 -8.73 23.08 7.21
CA ASP A 56 -9.62 22.30 8.08
C ASP A 56 -9.40 20.77 7.94
N LEU A 57 -8.59 20.35 6.96
CA LEU A 57 -8.28 18.94 6.74
C LEU A 57 -7.37 18.41 7.87
N THR A 58 -7.79 17.32 8.49
CA THR A 58 -6.96 16.58 9.45
C THR A 58 -6.13 15.54 8.71
N LEU A 59 -4.81 15.62 8.84
CA LEU A 59 -3.89 14.61 8.30
C LEU A 59 -3.52 13.58 9.38
N ILE A 60 -3.67 12.32 9.04
CA ILE A 60 -3.19 11.17 9.81
C ILE A 60 -1.86 10.69 9.20
N ALA A 61 -0.81 10.62 10.02
CA ALA A 61 0.45 9.99 9.65
C ALA A 61 0.25 8.48 9.49
N GLY A 62 0.62 7.93 8.33
CA GLY A 62 0.48 6.51 8.05
C GLY A 62 1.55 5.94 7.13
N VAL A 63 1.51 4.63 6.92
CA VAL A 63 2.44 3.89 6.06
C VAL A 63 1.77 2.63 5.54
N GLU A 64 2.06 2.19 4.31
CA GLU A 64 1.66 0.88 3.82
C GLU A 64 2.88 -0.06 3.72
N ILE A 65 2.99 -1.00 4.65
CA ILE A 65 4.14 -1.91 4.75
C ILE A 65 3.91 -3.17 3.92
N SER A 66 4.86 -3.47 3.02
CA SER A 66 4.93 -4.71 2.26
C SER A 66 5.26 -5.88 3.17
N VAL A 67 4.40 -6.90 3.19
CA VAL A 67 4.58 -8.12 4.01
C VAL A 67 4.61 -9.36 3.15
N THR A 68 5.56 -10.26 3.41
CA THR A 68 5.52 -11.62 2.87
C THR A 68 4.73 -12.54 3.80
N TRP A 69 3.58 -13.00 3.35
CA TRP A 69 2.74 -13.96 4.09
C TRP A 69 2.48 -15.22 3.25
N GLY A 70 2.99 -16.36 3.73
CA GLY A 70 2.99 -17.61 2.99
C GLY A 70 3.76 -17.50 1.67
N ASN A 71 3.06 -17.66 0.54
CA ASN A 71 3.65 -17.57 -0.81
C ASN A 71 3.29 -16.27 -1.55
N GLY A 72 2.67 -15.31 -0.85
CA GLY A 72 2.16 -14.07 -1.42
C GLY A 72 2.69 -12.84 -0.72
N THR A 73 2.32 -11.69 -1.28
CA THR A 73 2.51 -10.38 -0.67
C THR A 73 1.15 -9.88 -0.22
N VAL A 74 1.08 -9.43 1.02
CA VAL A 74 -0.03 -8.65 1.57
C VAL A 74 0.52 -7.33 2.07
N HIS A 75 -0.35 -6.36 2.32
CA HIS A 75 0.05 -5.07 2.83
C HIS A 75 -0.67 -4.74 4.14
N ILE A 76 0.07 -4.11 5.05
CA ILE A 76 -0.42 -3.70 6.36
C ILE A 76 -0.29 -2.18 6.44
N LEU A 77 -1.41 -1.51 6.65
CA LEU A 77 -1.44 -0.09 6.95
C LEU A 77 -1.03 0.12 8.40
N GLY A 78 -0.15 1.07 8.66
CA GLY A 78 -0.01 1.72 9.96
C GLY A 78 -0.74 3.06 9.91
N LEU A 79 -1.66 3.30 10.85
CA LEU A 79 -2.40 4.56 10.95
C LEU A 79 -2.13 5.21 12.29
N ASN A 80 -2.03 6.54 12.30
CA ASN A 80 -1.72 7.36 13.48
C ASN A 80 -0.39 6.98 14.14
N ILE A 81 0.62 6.68 13.31
CA ILE A 81 1.98 6.36 13.76
C ILE A 81 2.76 7.62 14.10
N ASP A 82 3.76 7.49 14.98
CA ASP A 82 4.90 8.40 15.06
C ASP A 82 5.85 8.12 13.89
N PRO A 83 5.94 9.01 12.89
CA PRO A 83 6.81 8.79 11.73
C PRO A 83 8.30 8.90 12.07
N GLU A 84 8.68 9.39 13.25
CA GLU A 84 10.07 9.52 13.69
C GLU A 84 10.52 8.35 14.61
N ASP A 85 9.64 7.39 14.90
CA ASP A 85 9.98 6.22 15.71
C ASP A 85 11.16 5.44 15.12
N THR A 86 12.14 5.14 15.96
CA THR A 86 13.42 4.57 15.52
C THR A 86 13.28 3.13 15.03
N GLU A 87 12.46 2.31 15.68
CA GLU A 87 12.29 0.90 15.30
C GLU A 87 11.52 0.79 13.98
N LEU A 88 10.46 1.58 13.82
CA LEU A 88 9.74 1.69 12.55
C LEU A 88 10.67 2.16 11.43
N GLN A 89 11.42 3.26 11.64
CA GLN A 89 12.31 3.79 10.61
C GLN A 89 13.40 2.80 10.19
N GLN A 90 13.95 2.03 11.13
CA GLN A 90 14.91 0.97 10.81
C GLN A 90 14.26 -0.13 9.95
N GLY A 91 13.07 -0.62 10.34
CA GLY A 91 12.35 -1.64 9.59
C GLY A 91 12.00 -1.20 8.16
N LEU A 92 11.52 0.04 8.01
CA LEU A 92 11.21 0.61 6.69
C LEU A 92 12.48 0.80 5.84
N ALA A 93 13.60 1.22 6.43
CA ALA A 93 14.88 1.33 5.72
C ALA A 93 15.35 -0.02 5.17
N GLU A 94 15.24 -1.11 5.94
CA GLU A 94 15.57 -2.46 5.48
C GLU A 94 14.69 -2.88 4.28
N MET A 95 13.41 -2.49 4.27
CA MET A 95 12.51 -2.75 3.14
C MET A 95 12.90 -1.99 1.88
N ARG A 96 13.29 -0.72 2.03
CA ARG A 96 13.79 0.10 0.90
C ARG A 96 15.10 -0.46 0.34
N ASP A 97 16.04 -0.85 1.20
CA ASP A 97 17.30 -1.47 0.78
C ASP A 97 17.06 -2.80 0.04
N PHE A 98 16.16 -3.63 0.57
CA PHE A 98 15.75 -4.87 -0.10
C PHE A 98 15.17 -4.58 -1.49
N ARG A 99 14.32 -3.55 -1.63
CA ARG A 99 13.73 -3.14 -2.91
C ARG A 99 14.80 -2.75 -3.94
N VAL A 100 15.79 -1.96 -3.53
CA VAL A 100 16.92 -1.57 -4.40
C VAL A 100 17.73 -2.79 -4.84
N GLY A 101 18.16 -3.62 -3.89
CA GLY A 101 18.93 -4.84 -4.20
C GLY A 101 18.16 -5.81 -5.09
N ARG A 102 16.84 -5.95 -4.85
CA ARG A 102 15.96 -6.76 -5.68
C ARG A 102 15.84 -6.22 -7.09
N ALA A 103 15.70 -4.90 -7.28
CA ALA A 103 15.63 -4.29 -8.61
C ALA A 103 16.94 -4.51 -9.41
N GLN A 104 18.09 -4.38 -8.76
CA GLN A 104 19.39 -4.68 -9.37
C GLN A 104 19.48 -6.14 -9.82
N GLU A 105 19.03 -7.08 -8.99
CA GLU A 105 19.04 -8.51 -9.34
C GLU A 105 18.03 -8.85 -10.44
N ILE A 106 16.85 -8.20 -10.48
CA ILE A 106 15.91 -8.32 -11.60
C ILE A 106 16.60 -7.91 -12.90
N ALA A 107 17.24 -6.74 -12.91
CA ALA A 107 17.93 -6.22 -14.09
C ALA A 107 19.04 -7.16 -14.55
N LYS A 108 19.86 -7.67 -13.62
CA LYS A 108 20.91 -8.66 -13.91
C LYS A 108 20.37 -9.94 -14.54
N ARG A 109 19.22 -10.43 -14.08
CA ARG A 109 18.58 -11.63 -14.65
C ARG A 109 17.97 -11.38 -16.03
N LEU A 110 17.47 -10.18 -16.28
CA LEU A 110 17.00 -9.78 -17.62
C LEU A 110 18.17 -9.62 -18.59
N ASP A 111 19.27 -9.02 -18.15
CA ASP A 111 20.50 -8.86 -18.93
C ASP A 111 21.05 -10.22 -19.39
N LYS A 112 21.16 -11.19 -18.47
CA LYS A 112 21.52 -12.58 -18.80
C LYS A 112 20.57 -13.26 -19.80
N ALA A 113 19.35 -12.78 -19.93
CA ALA A 113 18.37 -13.27 -20.90
C ALA A 113 18.36 -12.47 -22.21
N GLY A 114 19.37 -11.62 -22.44
CA GLY A 114 19.51 -10.81 -23.65
C GLY A 114 18.69 -9.51 -23.62
N ILE A 115 18.34 -9.01 -22.43
CA ILE A 115 17.54 -7.80 -22.24
C ILE A 115 18.34 -6.79 -21.40
N PRO A 116 19.34 -6.11 -21.99
CA PRO A 116 20.17 -5.15 -21.28
C PRO A 116 19.42 -3.85 -20.98
N GLY A 117 19.95 -3.05 -20.04
CA GLY A 117 19.43 -1.71 -19.72
C GLY A 117 18.12 -1.68 -18.93
N ALA A 118 17.66 -2.82 -18.43
CA ALA A 118 16.36 -2.93 -17.78
C ALA A 118 16.21 -2.09 -16.51
N LEU A 119 17.28 -1.89 -15.73
CA LEU A 119 17.23 -1.06 -14.52
C LEU A 119 16.95 0.41 -14.85
N GLU A 120 17.77 0.99 -15.71
CA GLU A 120 17.63 2.39 -16.14
C GLU A 120 16.33 2.63 -16.90
N GLY A 121 15.92 1.65 -17.70
CA GLY A 121 14.61 1.68 -18.35
C GLY A 121 13.44 1.67 -17.36
N ALA A 122 13.52 0.87 -16.29
CA ALA A 122 12.49 0.83 -15.27
C ALA A 122 12.44 2.13 -14.44
N LYS A 123 13.59 2.71 -14.09
CA LYS A 123 13.67 3.97 -13.33
C LYS A 123 12.93 5.13 -13.98
N LYS A 124 12.83 5.19 -15.31
CA LYS A 124 12.04 6.21 -16.04
C LYS A 124 10.56 6.24 -15.65
N TYR A 125 10.05 5.15 -15.08
CA TYR A 125 8.65 4.99 -14.69
C TYR A 125 8.43 4.93 -13.18
N ALA A 126 9.51 4.90 -12.40
CA ALA A 126 9.48 4.77 -10.95
C ALA A 126 9.75 6.13 -10.30
N SER A 127 9.27 6.33 -9.08
CA SER A 127 9.89 7.31 -8.19
C SER A 127 11.26 6.80 -7.71
N GLU A 128 12.04 7.66 -7.08
CA GLU A 128 13.31 7.28 -6.45
C GLU A 128 13.13 6.17 -5.39
N ILE A 129 11.98 6.15 -4.72
CA ILE A 129 11.71 5.26 -3.59
C ILE A 129 11.00 3.97 -4.04
N MET A 130 10.07 4.06 -5.01
CA MET A 130 9.20 2.95 -5.38
C MET A 130 9.57 2.33 -6.73
N LEU A 131 10.62 1.49 -6.74
CA LEU A 131 10.98 0.67 -7.89
C LEU A 131 10.46 -0.76 -7.77
N GLY A 132 9.51 -1.14 -8.63
CA GLY A 132 8.84 -2.44 -8.61
C GLY A 132 8.83 -3.16 -9.95
N ARG A 133 8.35 -4.41 -9.96
CA ARG A 133 8.23 -5.24 -11.18
C ARG A 133 7.37 -4.57 -12.26
N LEU A 134 6.39 -3.75 -11.88
CA LEU A 134 5.55 -3.03 -12.83
C LEU A 134 6.37 -2.05 -13.68
N HIS A 135 7.38 -1.40 -13.11
CA HIS A 135 8.25 -0.47 -13.83
C HIS A 135 9.14 -1.21 -14.84
N PHE A 136 9.66 -2.38 -14.47
CA PHE A 136 10.31 -3.29 -15.43
C PHE A 136 9.35 -3.75 -16.53
N ALA A 137 8.08 -4.01 -16.19
CA ALA A 137 7.09 -4.38 -17.19
C ALA A 137 6.81 -3.25 -18.19
N LYS A 138 6.73 -2.00 -17.75
CA LYS A 138 6.60 -0.83 -18.63
C LYS A 138 7.79 -0.73 -19.60
N PHE A 139 9.02 -0.85 -19.09
CA PHE A 139 10.23 -0.91 -19.92
C PHE A 139 10.17 -2.04 -20.96
N LEU A 140 9.80 -3.26 -20.56
CA LEU A 140 9.74 -4.41 -21.46
C LEU A 140 8.71 -4.23 -22.58
N VAL A 141 7.60 -3.54 -22.30
CA VAL A 141 6.59 -3.20 -23.31
C VAL A 141 7.10 -2.11 -24.25
N GLU A 142 7.66 -1.01 -23.71
CA GLU A 142 8.21 0.10 -24.50
C GLU A 142 9.28 -0.38 -25.50
N HIS A 143 10.10 -1.35 -25.10
CA HIS A 143 11.17 -1.90 -25.93
C HIS A 143 10.74 -3.13 -26.77
N ASN A 144 9.43 -3.37 -26.89
CA ASN A 144 8.83 -4.43 -27.71
C ASN A 144 9.19 -5.88 -27.33
N TYR A 145 9.68 -6.13 -26.10
CA TYR A 145 9.88 -7.50 -25.61
C TYR A 145 8.56 -8.23 -25.33
N ALA A 146 7.50 -7.47 -25.02
CA ALA A 146 6.15 -7.97 -24.78
C ALA A 146 5.10 -7.00 -25.33
N LYS A 147 3.90 -7.52 -25.66
CA LYS A 147 2.83 -6.70 -26.28
C LYS A 147 2.15 -5.74 -25.31
N ASN A 148 2.07 -6.13 -24.04
CA ASN A 148 1.44 -5.38 -22.96
C ASN A 148 1.91 -5.94 -21.61
N VAL A 149 1.54 -5.27 -20.52
CA VAL A 149 1.94 -5.66 -19.15
C VAL A 149 1.47 -7.07 -18.79
N GLN A 150 0.28 -7.50 -19.25
CA GLN A 150 -0.20 -8.86 -19.01
C GLN A 150 0.69 -9.91 -19.71
N ASP A 151 1.17 -9.63 -20.92
CA ASP A 151 2.11 -10.50 -21.65
C ASP A 151 3.47 -10.55 -20.95
N VAL A 152 3.93 -9.43 -20.38
CA VAL A 152 5.15 -9.43 -19.54
C VAL A 152 5.03 -10.45 -18.42
N PHE A 153 3.99 -10.37 -17.59
CA PHE A 153 3.84 -11.28 -16.45
C PHE A 153 3.52 -12.73 -16.82
N LYS A 154 3.32 -13.06 -18.10
CA LYS A 154 3.30 -14.45 -18.59
C LYS A 154 4.68 -14.96 -18.94
N ARG A 155 5.59 -14.08 -19.39
CA ARG A 155 6.86 -14.43 -20.04
C ARG A 155 8.10 -14.08 -19.22
N TYR A 156 7.99 -13.11 -18.33
CA TYR A 156 9.07 -12.50 -17.55
C TYR A 156 8.58 -12.18 -16.12
N LEU A 157 9.50 -11.88 -15.21
CA LEU A 157 9.23 -11.33 -13.86
C LEU A 157 8.36 -12.20 -12.92
N VAL A 158 8.07 -13.44 -13.31
CA VAL A 158 7.30 -14.43 -12.56
C VAL A 158 8.08 -15.73 -12.37
N ARG A 159 7.70 -16.54 -11.39
CA ARG A 159 8.46 -17.73 -10.98
C ARG A 159 8.81 -18.62 -12.18
N GLY A 160 10.10 -18.93 -12.30
CA GLY A 160 10.63 -19.76 -13.40
C GLY A 160 10.84 -19.01 -14.73
N LYS A 161 10.65 -17.69 -14.77
CA LYS A 161 10.87 -16.85 -15.96
C LYS A 161 12.00 -15.83 -15.76
N PRO A 162 12.60 -15.30 -16.84
CA PRO A 162 13.67 -14.32 -16.72
C PRO A 162 13.25 -13.07 -15.95
N GLY A 163 14.19 -12.48 -15.21
CA GLY A 163 13.92 -11.31 -14.36
C GLY A 163 13.11 -11.59 -13.10
N TYR A 164 12.72 -12.84 -12.81
CA TYR A 164 12.06 -13.15 -11.55
C TYR A 164 13.06 -13.18 -10.40
N VAL A 165 12.77 -12.44 -9.34
CA VAL A 165 13.46 -12.48 -8.05
C VAL A 165 12.38 -12.65 -6.97
N PRO A 166 12.50 -13.64 -6.06
CA PRO A 166 11.55 -13.79 -4.96
C PRO A 166 11.48 -12.49 -4.14
N GLY A 167 10.28 -12.14 -3.69
CA GLY A 167 10.10 -11.07 -2.71
C GLY A 167 10.10 -11.70 -1.33
N GLN A 168 11.03 -11.29 -0.48
CA GLN A 168 11.02 -11.55 0.96
C GLN A 168 11.01 -10.17 1.59
N TRP A 169 9.81 -9.64 1.78
CA TRP A 169 9.58 -8.40 2.48
C TRP A 169 9.60 -8.68 4.00
N SER A 170 9.07 -7.76 4.79
CA SER A 170 8.90 -7.94 6.23
C SER A 170 8.00 -9.14 6.54
N THR A 171 8.16 -9.69 7.74
CA THR A 171 7.18 -10.65 8.26
C THR A 171 5.95 -9.90 8.74
N LEU A 172 4.82 -10.60 8.83
CA LEU A 172 3.58 -10.03 9.38
C LEU A 172 3.76 -9.56 10.82
N ALA A 173 4.54 -10.29 11.61
CA ALA A 173 4.82 -9.96 13.00
C ALA A 173 5.67 -8.69 13.12
N ASP A 174 6.73 -8.57 12.32
CA ASP A 174 7.61 -7.40 12.34
C ASP A 174 6.85 -6.13 11.92
N ALA A 175 6.09 -6.19 10.82
CA ALA A 175 5.32 -5.03 10.35
C ALA A 175 4.32 -4.54 11.40
N VAL A 176 3.58 -5.44 12.04
CA VAL A 176 2.64 -5.07 13.11
C VAL A 176 3.37 -4.55 14.35
N ALA A 177 4.49 -5.16 14.73
CA ALA A 177 5.29 -4.72 15.86
C ALA A 177 5.83 -3.29 15.65
N TRP A 178 6.38 -2.98 14.48
CA TRP A 178 6.88 -1.65 14.13
C TRP A 178 5.78 -0.59 14.22
N ILE A 179 4.59 -0.88 13.68
CA ILE A 179 3.44 0.04 13.75
C ILE A 179 3.01 0.28 15.20
N ASN A 180 2.94 -0.78 16.01
CA ASN A 180 2.48 -0.70 17.39
C ASN A 180 3.49 0.04 18.29
N VAL A 181 4.81 -0.17 18.09
CA VAL A 181 5.86 0.55 18.82
C VAL A 181 5.86 2.03 18.48
N ALA A 182 5.59 2.38 17.21
CA ALA A 182 5.36 3.75 16.78
C ALA A 182 4.02 4.35 17.28
N GLY A 183 3.29 3.67 18.16
CA GLY A 183 2.03 4.16 18.74
C GLY A 183 0.82 4.12 17.81
N GLY A 184 0.99 3.61 16.58
CA GLY A 184 -0.08 3.53 15.60
C GLY A 184 -0.91 2.25 15.71
N GLN A 185 -1.84 2.12 14.78
CA GLN A 185 -2.73 0.97 14.67
C GLN A 185 -2.51 0.26 13.35
N ALA A 186 -2.17 -1.02 13.42
CA ALA A 186 -2.03 -1.85 12.24
C ALA A 186 -3.41 -2.24 11.69
N ALA A 187 -3.57 -2.19 10.36
CA ALA A 187 -4.75 -2.66 9.64
C ALA A 187 -4.39 -3.46 8.38
N ILE A 188 -5.11 -4.55 8.08
CA ILE A 188 -4.94 -5.25 6.80
C ILE A 188 -5.50 -4.37 5.67
N ALA A 189 -4.66 -4.03 4.69
CA ALA A 189 -5.05 -3.25 3.53
C ALA A 189 -5.79 -4.10 2.49
N HIS A 190 -6.76 -3.48 1.80
CA HIS A 190 -7.50 -3.95 0.61
C HIS A 190 -7.62 -5.48 0.47
N PRO A 191 -8.16 -6.19 1.48
CA PRO A 191 -8.09 -7.65 1.58
C PRO A 191 -8.74 -8.41 0.41
N ALA A 192 -9.66 -7.77 -0.29
CA ALA A 192 -10.29 -8.30 -1.50
C ALA A 192 -9.35 -8.44 -2.71
N ARG A 193 -8.27 -7.63 -2.78
CA ARG A 193 -7.30 -7.69 -3.88
C ARG A 193 -6.43 -8.93 -3.82
N TYR A 194 -6.35 -9.59 -2.66
CA TYR A 194 -5.55 -10.79 -2.48
C TYR A 194 -6.18 -11.99 -3.21
N LYS A 195 -5.39 -12.62 -4.08
CA LYS A 195 -5.76 -13.86 -4.78
C LYS A 195 -5.63 -15.09 -3.87
N ILE A 196 -6.33 -15.07 -2.74
CA ILE A 196 -6.32 -16.13 -1.72
C ILE A 196 -7.74 -16.66 -1.47
N THR A 197 -7.84 -17.89 -0.97
CA THR A 197 -9.14 -18.48 -0.63
C THR A 197 -9.69 -17.86 0.65
N ALA A 198 -11.01 -17.95 0.86
CA ALA A 198 -11.64 -17.49 2.10
C ALA A 198 -11.03 -18.13 3.37
N THR A 199 -10.58 -19.39 3.29
CA THR A 199 -9.86 -20.06 4.40
C THR A 199 -8.52 -19.40 4.67
N LYS A 200 -7.76 -19.06 3.62
CA LYS A 200 -6.48 -18.34 3.77
C LYS A 200 -6.68 -16.92 4.28
N LEU A 201 -7.72 -16.22 3.84
CA LEU A 201 -8.04 -14.88 4.35
C LEU A 201 -8.33 -14.92 5.85
N ARG A 202 -9.16 -15.87 6.32
CA ARG A 202 -9.41 -16.05 7.76
C ARG A 202 -8.15 -16.38 8.55
N ARG A 203 -7.25 -17.18 7.97
CA ARG A 203 -5.95 -17.46 8.60
C ARG A 203 -5.07 -16.21 8.67
N LEU A 204 -4.96 -15.43 7.59
CA LEU A 204 -4.26 -14.15 7.60
C LEU A 204 -4.80 -13.23 8.71
N ILE A 205 -6.13 -13.12 8.82
CA ILE A 205 -6.77 -12.32 9.87
C ILE A 205 -6.42 -12.85 11.27
N THR A 206 -6.37 -14.17 11.44
CA THR A 206 -6.00 -14.80 12.73
C THR A 206 -4.54 -14.51 13.08
N ASP A 207 -3.62 -14.79 12.16
CA ASP A 207 -2.18 -14.54 12.33
C ASP A 207 -1.91 -13.05 12.60
N PHE A 208 -2.65 -12.16 11.93
CA PHE A 208 -2.56 -10.71 12.11
C PHE A 208 -3.01 -10.26 13.50
N LYS A 209 -4.14 -10.81 14.00
CA LYS A 209 -4.58 -10.56 15.38
C LYS A 209 -3.58 -11.08 16.40
N GLU A 210 -3.03 -12.27 16.20
CA GLU A 210 -2.01 -12.85 17.07
C GLU A 210 -0.73 -11.99 17.13
N ALA A 211 -0.40 -11.30 16.03
CA ALA A 211 0.69 -10.33 15.98
C ALA A 211 0.37 -8.99 16.68
N GLY A 212 -0.88 -8.76 17.11
CA GLY A 212 -1.33 -7.51 17.74
C GLY A 212 -2.01 -6.53 16.79
N GLY A 213 -2.41 -6.97 15.60
CA GLY A 213 -3.14 -6.15 14.63
C GLY A 213 -4.62 -5.98 15.01
N VAL A 214 -5.16 -4.78 14.78
CA VAL A 214 -6.50 -4.39 15.28
C VAL A 214 -7.45 -3.89 14.18
N GLY A 215 -6.93 -3.57 12.99
CA GLY A 215 -7.68 -2.97 11.90
C GLY A 215 -7.89 -3.87 10.67
N PHE A 216 -8.91 -3.55 9.89
CA PHE A 216 -9.24 -4.22 8.64
C PHE A 216 -9.87 -3.24 7.65
N GLU A 217 -9.30 -3.07 6.47
CA GLU A 217 -9.90 -2.19 5.45
C GLU A 217 -11.14 -2.85 4.85
N VAL A 218 -12.32 -2.29 5.14
CA VAL A 218 -13.62 -2.81 4.71
C VAL A 218 -14.10 -2.14 3.43
N VAL A 219 -13.75 -0.86 3.26
CA VAL A 219 -14.05 -0.08 2.06
C VAL A 219 -12.72 0.44 1.49
N SER A 220 -12.37 -0.01 0.29
CA SER A 220 -11.13 0.34 -0.38
C SER A 220 -11.38 0.69 -1.84
N GLY A 221 -11.16 1.95 -2.22
CA GLY A 221 -11.45 2.44 -3.57
C GLY A 221 -12.87 2.09 -4.05
N ARG A 222 -13.01 1.70 -5.33
CA ARG A 222 -14.27 1.19 -5.88
C ARG A 222 -14.40 -0.31 -5.66
N GLN A 223 -15.19 -0.68 -4.66
CA GLN A 223 -15.57 -2.07 -4.39
C GLN A 223 -17.02 -2.35 -4.72
N HIS A 224 -17.29 -3.62 -5.07
CA HIS A 224 -18.65 -4.10 -5.22
C HIS A 224 -19.32 -4.19 -3.83
N VAL A 225 -20.60 -3.82 -3.73
CA VAL A 225 -21.32 -3.74 -2.45
C VAL A 225 -21.31 -5.08 -1.66
N GLU A 226 -21.39 -6.21 -2.36
CA GLU A 226 -21.34 -7.53 -1.73
C GLU A 226 -19.95 -7.88 -1.16
N GLU A 227 -18.89 -7.29 -1.70
CA GLU A 227 -17.55 -7.42 -1.16
C GLU A 227 -17.42 -6.63 0.14
N VAL A 228 -17.89 -5.38 0.15
CA VAL A 228 -17.95 -4.55 1.38
C VAL A 228 -18.75 -5.26 2.48
N LYS A 229 -19.93 -5.81 2.16
CA LYS A 229 -20.72 -6.61 3.12
C LYS A 229 -20.01 -7.88 3.60
N HIS A 230 -19.22 -8.52 2.74
CA HIS A 230 -18.44 -9.68 3.14
C HIS A 230 -17.30 -9.30 4.10
N LEU A 231 -16.56 -8.24 3.78
CA LEU A 231 -15.46 -7.72 4.59
C LEU A 231 -15.96 -7.18 5.93
N ALA A 232 -17.08 -6.47 5.97
CA ALA A 232 -17.72 -6.01 7.19
C ALA A 232 -18.08 -7.17 8.14
N ARG A 233 -18.65 -8.26 7.61
CA ARG A 233 -18.94 -9.47 8.40
C ARG A 233 -17.67 -10.16 8.91
N LEU A 234 -16.55 -10.06 8.20
CA LEU A 234 -15.27 -10.56 8.69
C LEU A 234 -14.71 -9.66 9.78
N ALA A 235 -14.74 -8.35 9.61
CA ALA A 235 -14.31 -7.38 10.62
C ALA A 235 -15.08 -7.60 11.93
N ASP A 236 -16.41 -7.67 11.87
CA ASP A 236 -17.28 -7.96 13.02
C ASP A 236 -16.98 -9.32 13.66
N LYS A 237 -16.94 -10.40 12.85
CA LYS A 237 -16.67 -11.75 13.35
C LYS A 237 -15.33 -11.88 14.07
N PHE A 238 -14.33 -11.15 13.61
CA PHE A 238 -12.98 -11.16 14.18
C PHE A 238 -12.74 -9.98 15.11
N GLU A 239 -13.77 -9.19 15.46
CA GLU A 239 -13.67 -8.06 16.38
C GLU A 239 -12.55 -7.08 15.98
N LEU A 240 -12.46 -6.76 14.69
CA LEU A 240 -11.51 -5.79 14.14
C LEU A 240 -12.21 -4.46 13.88
N PHE A 241 -11.47 -3.37 14.11
CA PHE A 241 -11.90 -2.05 13.68
C PHE A 241 -11.86 -1.94 12.16
N ALA A 242 -12.85 -1.30 11.59
CA ALA A 242 -12.96 -1.14 10.15
C ALA A 242 -12.33 0.18 9.69
N SER A 243 -11.43 0.10 8.71
CA SER A 243 -10.86 1.24 8.02
C SER A 243 -11.52 1.43 6.65
N CYS A 244 -11.38 2.64 6.10
CA CYS A 244 -11.73 2.94 4.72
C CYS A 244 -10.70 3.85 4.06
N GLY A 245 -10.42 3.64 2.78
CA GLY A 245 -9.53 4.51 2.02
C GLY A 245 -9.67 4.31 0.51
N SER A 246 -9.23 5.28 -0.28
CA SER A 246 -9.38 5.25 -1.74
C SER A 246 -8.33 4.39 -2.43
N ASP A 247 -7.21 4.11 -1.74
CA ASP A 247 -6.02 3.53 -2.35
C ASP A 247 -5.55 4.41 -3.53
N PHE A 248 -5.68 5.73 -3.36
CA PHE A 248 -5.45 6.71 -4.41
C PHE A 248 -3.96 6.80 -4.75
N HIS A 249 -3.65 6.63 -6.03
CA HIS A 249 -2.29 6.82 -6.56
C HIS A 249 -2.23 7.95 -7.59
N THR A 250 -3.25 8.08 -8.43
CA THR A 250 -3.26 9.08 -9.51
C THR A 250 -4.69 9.52 -9.79
N PRO A 251 -4.91 10.79 -10.19
CA PRO A 251 -6.22 11.23 -10.64
C PRO A 251 -6.72 10.35 -11.80
N ASP A 252 -7.79 9.61 -11.55
CA ASP A 252 -8.48 8.82 -12.57
C ASP A 252 -9.99 9.02 -12.44
N SER A 253 -10.69 8.85 -13.55
CA SER A 253 -12.14 8.75 -13.62
C SER A 253 -12.74 7.65 -12.73
N TRP A 254 -11.96 6.63 -12.35
CA TRP A 254 -12.42 5.46 -11.60
C TRP A 254 -12.04 5.45 -10.12
N ALA A 255 -10.93 6.09 -9.72
CA ALA A 255 -10.46 6.17 -8.34
C ALA A 255 -10.11 7.62 -8.00
N GLU A 256 -10.71 8.15 -6.94
CA GLU A 256 -10.56 9.54 -6.51
C GLU A 256 -10.68 9.62 -4.99
N LEU A 257 -10.00 10.59 -4.40
CA LEU A 257 -10.02 10.84 -2.95
C LEU A 257 -11.44 11.09 -2.45
N GLY A 258 -11.77 10.53 -1.29
CA GLY A 258 -13.08 10.71 -0.63
C GLY A 258 -14.28 10.08 -1.33
N LYS A 259 -14.13 9.56 -2.56
CA LYS A 259 -15.24 8.90 -3.30
C LYS A 259 -15.41 7.44 -2.90
N LEU A 260 -15.71 7.24 -1.63
CA LEU A 260 -15.84 5.94 -0.99
C LEU A 260 -17.30 5.55 -0.76
N SER A 261 -17.56 4.24 -0.70
CA SER A 261 -18.83 3.76 -0.17
C SER A 261 -18.90 4.07 1.33
N PRO A 262 -20.09 4.36 1.89
CA PRO A 262 -20.21 4.54 3.33
C PRO A 262 -19.81 3.24 4.04
N LEU A 263 -19.10 3.38 5.15
CA LEU A 263 -18.77 2.25 6.01
C LEU A 263 -20.08 1.64 6.55
N PRO A 264 -20.28 0.31 6.48
CA PRO A 264 -21.49 -0.31 7.01
C PRO A 264 -21.70 -0.02 8.50
N GLU A 265 -22.94 0.25 8.93
CA GLU A 265 -23.28 0.58 10.33
C GLU A 265 -22.91 -0.53 11.33
N SER A 266 -22.75 -1.77 10.86
CA SER A 266 -22.29 -2.90 11.69
C SER A 266 -20.81 -2.82 12.06
N CYS A 267 -20.03 -1.98 11.39
CA CYS A 267 -18.60 -1.85 11.61
C CYS A 267 -18.32 -0.86 12.75
N THR A 268 -17.33 -1.17 13.59
CA THR A 268 -16.74 -0.19 14.51
C THR A 268 -15.61 0.53 13.79
N PRO A 269 -15.68 1.85 13.56
CA PRO A 269 -14.65 2.54 12.77
C PRO A 269 -13.30 2.68 13.51
N ILE A 270 -12.19 2.53 12.78
CA ILE A 270 -10.84 2.58 13.36
C ILE A 270 -10.46 3.95 13.91
N TRP A 271 -10.99 5.03 13.33
CA TRP A 271 -10.75 6.39 13.81
C TRP A 271 -11.37 6.69 15.19
N THR A 272 -12.16 5.78 15.76
CA THR A 272 -12.59 5.87 17.17
C THR A 272 -11.47 5.62 18.18
N GLN A 273 -10.31 5.18 17.68
CA GLN A 273 -9.12 4.85 18.47
C GLN A 273 -7.99 5.88 18.29
N PHE A 274 -8.17 6.91 17.44
CA PHE A 274 -7.18 7.95 17.20
C PHE A 274 -7.13 8.97 18.34
#